data_AF-A0A2H6AGM7-F1
#
_entry.id   AF-A0A2H6AGM7-F1
#
_cell.length_a   1.000
_cell.length_b   1.000
_cell.length_c   1.000
_cell.angle_alpha   90.00
_cell.angle_beta   90.00
_cell.angle_gamma   90.00
#
_symmetry.space_group_name_H-M   'P 1'
#
loop_
_entity.id
_entity.type
_entity.pdbx_description
1 polymer ?
#
loop_
_entity_poly.entity_id
_entity_poly.type
_entity_poly.pdbx_seq_one_letter_code
_entity_poly.pdbx_strand_id
1 'polypeptide(L)' 'MAFNPFGESRSDYRHSIAQNYLDLKTEVLLGAEFWDHLGGTGTYHDLLFVYAEAGLEIRLRLQQLFSIESP' A
#
# COMPACT_ATOMS: atom_id res chain seq x y z
N MET A 1 8.92 -4.70 -6.11
CA MET A 1 7.55 -4.31 -6.53
C MET A 1 6.97 -3.53 -5.38
N ALA A 2 6.58 -2.27 -5.59
CA ALA A 2 6.01 -1.47 -4.52
C ALA A 2 4.67 -2.11 -4.10
N PHE A 3 4.55 -2.38 -2.80
CA PHE A 3 3.33 -2.85 -2.16
C PHE A 3 2.18 -1.96 -2.63
N ASN A 4 1.07 -2.53 -3.09
CA ASN A 4 -0.15 -1.74 -3.34
C ASN A 4 -0.71 -1.37 -1.96
N PRO A 5 -0.60 -0.11 -1.51
CA PRO A 5 -1.10 0.27 -0.21
C PRO A 5 -2.63 0.22 -0.17
N PHE A 6 -3.29 0.20 -1.33
CA PHE A 6 -4.75 0.10 -1.45
C PHE A 6 -5.24 -1.33 -1.70
N GLY A 7 -4.35 -2.33 -1.62
CA GLY A 7 -4.73 -3.73 -1.71
C GLY A 7 -5.37 -4.20 -0.41
N GLU A 8 -6.60 -3.77 -0.13
CA GLU A 8 -7.31 -4.18 1.08
C GLU A 8 -7.68 -5.67 1.04
N SER A 9 -7.97 -6.19 -0.16
CA SER A 9 -8.39 -7.57 -0.35
C SER A 9 -7.25 -8.45 -0.84
N ARG A 10 -7.26 -9.73 -0.45
CA ARG A 10 -6.32 -10.74 -0.98
C ARG A 10 -6.39 -10.85 -2.51
N SER A 11 -7.56 -10.55 -3.10
CA SER A 11 -7.75 -10.49 -4.55
C SER A 11 -6.96 -9.39 -5.24
N ASP A 12 -6.47 -8.39 -4.52
CA ASP A 12 -5.62 -7.33 -5.07
C ASP A 12 -4.17 -7.79 -5.23
N TYR A 13 -3.78 -8.90 -4.59
CA TYR A 13 -2.43 -9.48 -4.63
C TYR A 13 -2.31 -10.63 -5.63
N ARG A 14 -2.83 -10.45 -6.85
CA ARG A 14 -2.84 -11.48 -7.91
C ARG A 14 -1.59 -11.48 -8.80
N HIS A 15 -0.41 -11.33 -8.21
CA HIS A 15 0.82 -11.47 -8.98
C HIS A 15 1.06 -12.94 -9.33
N SER A 16 0.95 -13.27 -10.63
CA SER A 16 0.98 -14.64 -11.15
C SER A 16 2.21 -15.45 -10.72
N ILE A 17 3.37 -14.79 -10.60
CA ILE A 17 4.61 -15.46 -10.20
C ILE A 17 4.54 -15.93 -8.74
N ALA A 18 4.07 -15.10 -7.82
CA ALA A 18 4.00 -15.45 -6.39
C ALA A 18 3.02 -16.61 -6.15
N GLN A 19 1.91 -16.64 -6.87
CA GLN A 19 0.90 -17.70 -6.78
C GLN A 19 1.40 -19.08 -7.21
N ASN A 20 2.45 -19.16 -8.03
CA ASN A 20 3.01 -20.44 -8.47
C ASN A 20 3.84 -21.14 -7.40
N TYR A 21 4.32 -20.39 -6.40
CA TYR A 21 5.29 -20.90 -5.41
C TYR A 21 4.79 -20.78 -3.97
N LEU A 22 3.76 -19.99 -3.70
CA LEU A 22 3.26 -19.70 -2.36
C LEU A 22 1.76 -19.97 -2.27
N ASP A 23 1.31 -20.60 -1.18
CA ASP A 23 -0.11 -20.64 -0.83
C ASP A 23 -0.54 -19.29 -0.26
N LEU A 24 -0.93 -18.39 -1.16
CA LEU A 24 -1.43 -17.07 -0.79
C LEU A 24 -2.81 -17.10 -0.13
N LYS A 25 -3.41 -18.26 0.17
CA LYS A 25 -4.69 -18.33 0.90
C LYS A 25 -4.50 -18.59 2.39
N THR A 26 -3.47 -19.36 2.75
CA THR A 26 -3.35 -19.92 4.11
C THR A 26 -1.99 -19.62 4.76
N GLU A 27 -0.92 -19.49 3.98
CA GLU A 27 0.46 -19.44 4.51
C GLU A 27 1.10 -18.05 4.44
N VAL A 28 0.44 -17.07 3.82
CA VAL A 28 0.99 -15.73 3.60
C VAL A 28 0.04 -14.66 4.12
N LEU A 29 0.52 -13.80 5.01
CA LEU A 29 -0.20 -12.60 5.44
C LEU A 29 -0.06 -11.50 4.38
N LEU A 30 -1.15 -10.79 4.07
CA LEU A 30 -1.19 -9.76 3.03
C LEU A 30 -1.96 -8.54 3.52
N GLY A 31 -1.67 -7.37 2.94
CA GLY A 31 -2.40 -6.12 3.22
C GLY A 31 -2.53 -5.83 4.72
N ALA A 32 -3.76 -5.57 5.16
CA ALA A 32 -4.08 -5.26 6.55
C ALA A 32 -3.67 -6.35 7.53
N GLU A 33 -3.84 -7.63 7.17
CA GLU A 33 -3.48 -8.77 8.03
C GLU A 33 -1.99 -8.77 8.38
N PHE A 34 -1.13 -8.49 7.39
CA PHE A 34 0.31 -8.42 7.59
C PHE A 34 0.70 -7.25 8.50
N TRP A 35 0.18 -6.05 8.22
CA TRP A 35 0.57 -4.84 8.94
C TRP A 35 0.00 -4.81 10.37
N ASP A 36 -1.22 -5.28 10.56
CA ASP A 36 -1.82 -5.38 11.89
C ASP A 36 -1.18 -6.50 12.72
N HIS A 37 -0.68 -7.56 12.09
CA HIS A 37 0.12 -8.57 12.80
C HIS A 37 1.45 -8.00 13.34
N LEU A 38 2.11 -7.12 12.56
CA LEU A 38 3.39 -6.54 12.93
C LEU A 38 3.27 -5.39 13.95
N GLY A 39 2.32 -4.48 13.76
CA GLY A 39 2.20 -3.26 14.57
C GLY A 39 1.03 -3.25 15.55
N GLY A 40 0.15 -4.25 15.49
CA GLY A 40 -1.10 -4.28 16.24
C GLY A 40 -2.29 -3.77 15.42
N THR A 41 -3.50 -4.03 15.93
CA THR A 41 -4.77 -3.68 15.27
C THR A 41 -4.83 -2.21 14.88
N GLY A 42 -5.15 -1.94 13.61
CA GLY A 42 -5.30 -0.58 13.07
C GLY A 42 -4.02 -0.01 12.44
N THR A 43 -2.86 -0.63 12.65
CA THR A 43 -1.57 -0.19 12.07
C THR A 43 -1.66 0.01 10.56
N TYR A 44 -2.35 -0.88 9.86
CA TYR A 44 -2.53 -0.75 8.42
C TYR A 44 -3.16 0.60 8.02
N HIS A 45 -4.20 1.02 8.73
CA HIS A 45 -4.91 2.27 8.43
C HIS A 45 -4.08 3.49 8.82
N ASP A 46 -3.36 3.42 9.94
CA ASP A 46 -2.43 4.48 10.36
C ASP A 46 -1.34 4.70 9.31
N LEU A 47 -0.79 3.61 8.74
CA LEU A 47 0.18 3.70 7.65
C LEU A 47 -0.44 4.34 6.39
N LEU A 48 -1.67 3.96 6.02
CA LEU A 48 -2.35 4.57 4.87
C LEU A 48 -2.53 6.08 5.04
N PHE A 49 -2.88 6.51 6.24
CA PHE A 49 -3.01 7.93 6.57
C PHE A 49 -1.67 8.66 6.38
N VAL A 50 -0.58 8.12 6.96
CA VAL A 50 0.77 8.69 6.81
C VAL A 50 1.20 8.75 5.35
N TYR A 51 0.95 7.71 4.55
CA TYR A 51 1.27 7.72 3.13
C TYR A 51 0.47 8.77 2.35
N ALA A 52 -0.80 8.96 2.67
CA ALA A 52 -1.65 9.96 2.03
C ALA A 52 -1.17 11.39 2.33
N GLU A 53 -0.83 11.67 3.59
CA GLU A 53 -0.28 12.96 4.02
C GLU A 53 1.06 13.27 3.32
N ALA A 54 2.00 12.32 3.35
CA ALA A 54 3.28 12.47 2.66
C ALA A 54 3.09 12.65 1.14
N GLY A 55 2.14 11.92 0.55
CA GLY A 55 1.80 12.05 -0.86
C GLY A 55 1.27 13.43 -1.24
N LEU A 56 0.47 14.06 -0.37
CA LEU A 56 -0.02 15.42 -0.57
C LEU A 56 1.12 16.44 -0.53
N GLU A 57 1.97 16.36 0.49
CA GLU A 57 3.13 17.27 0.64
C GLU A 57 4.05 17.19 -0.58
N ILE A 58 4.40 15.97 -0.99
CA ILE A 58 5.28 15.75 -2.14
C ILE A 58 4.61 16.25 -3.43
N ARG A 59 3.31 16.01 -3.63
CA ARG A 59 2.59 16.48 -4.82
C ARG A 59 2.64 18.01 -4.93
N LEU A 60 2.38 18.72 -3.85
CA LEU A 60 2.46 20.19 -3.82
C LEU A 60 3.87 20.68 -4.17
N ARG A 61 4.90 20.02 -3.61
CA ARG A 61 6.30 20.35 -3.91
C ARG A 61 6.66 20.09 -5.37
N LEU A 62 6.19 18.98 -5.94
CA LEU A 62 6.40 18.66 -7.36
C LEU A 62 5.69 19.67 -8.27
N GLN A 63 4.46 20.07 -7.95
CA GLN A 63 3.74 21.10 -8.70
C GLN A 63 4.51 22.43 -8.73
N GLN A 64 5.06 22.86 -7.59
CA GLN A 64 5.91 24.05 -7.50
C GLN A 64 7.19 23.93 -8.34
N LEU A 65 7.86 22.77 -8.26
CA LEU A 65 9.14 22.54 -8.96
C LEU A 65 8.96 22.47 -10.48
N PHE A 66 7.87 21.90 -10.95
CA PHE A 66 7.66 21.60 -12.36
C PHE A 66 6.65 22.53 -13.05
N SER A 67 6.12 23.54 -12.36
CA SER A 67 5.06 24.44 -12.90
C SER A 67 3.89 23.65 -13.52
N ILE A 68 3.56 22.50 -12.93
CA ILE A 68 2.46 21.66 -13.41
C ILE A 68 1.18 22.27 -12.84
N GLU A 69 0.43 22.98 -13.69
CA GLU A 69 -0.93 23.43 -13.33
C GLU A 69 -1.85 22.21 -13.17
N SER A 70 -2.72 22.27 -12.16
CA SER A 70 -3.67 21.20 -11.88
C SER A 70 -4.79 21.20 -12.93
N PRO A 71 -5.27 20.05 -13.41
CA PRO A 71 -6.54 19.98 -14.15
C PRO A 71 -7.73 20.34 -13.26
#